data_AF-A0A975E7I8-F1
#
_entry.id   AF-A0A975E7I8-F1
#
_cell.length_a   1.000
_cell.length_b   1.000
_cell.length_c   1.000
_cell.angle_alpha   90.00
_cell.angle_beta   90.00
_cell.angle_gamma   90.00
#
_symmetry.space_group_name_H-M   'P 1'
#
loop_
_entity.id
_entity.type
_entity.pdbx_description
1 polymer ?
#
loop_
_entity_poly.entity_id
_entity_poly.type
_entity_poly.pdbx_seq_one_letter_code
_entity_poly.pdbx_strand_id
1 'polypeptide(L)'
;MNVVPFSAVEKNTLLCVKGVGPKVVERLEQMGFSSLRQLADADARDILAQGAALSGSSCWKNSPQAKAAVEAAISAALTAVDGKATNK
;
A
#
# COMPACT_ATOMS: atom_id res chain seq x y z
N MET A 1 12.97 12.67 -10.45
CA MET A 1 12.36 11.36 -10.73
C MET A 1 10.87 11.51 -10.46
N ASN A 2 10.04 11.43 -11.49
CA ASN A 2 8.61 11.73 -11.43
C ASN A 2 7.87 10.46 -10.98
N VAL A 3 7.85 10.16 -9.68
CA VAL A 3 7.02 9.06 -9.17
C VAL A 3 5.57 9.47 -9.39
N VAL A 4 4.81 8.66 -10.12
CA VAL A 4 3.40 8.93 -10.34
C VAL A 4 2.69 8.46 -9.08
N PRO A 5 2.13 9.38 -8.27
CA PRO A 5 1.43 8.99 -7.05
C PRO A 5 0.17 8.16 -7.37
N PHE A 6 -0.34 7.45 -6.38
CA PHE A 6 -1.66 6.83 -6.49
C PHE A 6 -2.70 7.88 -6.89
N SER A 7 -3.70 7.48 -7.69
CA SER A 7 -4.81 8.38 -7.99
C SER A 7 -5.59 8.73 -6.73
N ALA A 8 -6.25 9.90 -6.70
CA ALA A 8 -7.04 10.33 -5.54
C ALA A 8 -8.06 9.28 -5.10
N VAL A 9 -8.67 8.56 -6.06
CA VAL A 9 -9.61 7.47 -5.79
C VAL A 9 -8.93 6.31 -5.08
N GLU A 10 -7.76 5.87 -5.57
CA GLU A 10 -7.01 4.75 -5.01
C GLU A 10 -6.48 5.08 -3.61
N LYS A 11 -5.96 6.30 -3.43
CA LYS A 11 -5.57 6.81 -2.11
C LYS A 11 -6.74 6.75 -1.14
N ASN A 12 -7.92 7.22 -1.57
CA ASN A 12 -9.09 7.22 -0.70
C ASN A 12 -9.53 5.79 -0.34
N THR A 13 -9.46 4.85 -1.28
CA THR A 13 -9.68 3.42 -1.00
C THR A 13 -8.74 2.91 0.08
N LEU A 14 -7.44 3.21 -0.02
CA LEU A 14 -6.45 2.82 0.98
C LEU A 14 -6.69 3.51 2.33
N LEU A 15 -7.02 4.80 2.34
CA LEU A 15 -7.30 5.57 3.56
C LEU A 15 -8.60 5.14 4.27
N CYS A 16 -9.55 4.57 3.53
CA CYS A 16 -10.74 3.95 4.12
C CYS A 16 -10.43 2.63 4.85
N VAL A 17 -9.27 2.02 4.61
CA VAL A 17 -8.87 0.79 5.28
C VAL A 17 -8.43 1.10 6.72
N LYS A 18 -9.10 0.45 7.68
CA LYS A 18 -8.79 0.62 9.09
C LYS A 18 -7.35 0.18 9.40
N GLY A 19 -6.54 1.13 9.86
CA GLY A 19 -5.11 0.91 10.16
C GLY A 19 -4.16 1.42 9.08
N VAL A 20 -4.65 1.74 7.89
CA VAL A 20 -3.87 2.38 6.82
C VAL A 20 -4.00 3.90 6.95
N GLY A 21 -2.94 4.53 7.45
CA GLY A 21 -2.87 5.99 7.56
C GLY A 21 -2.27 6.65 6.31
N PRO A 22 -2.39 7.98 6.18
CA PRO A 22 -1.78 8.75 5.08
C PRO A 22 -0.26 8.52 4.97
N LYS A 23 0.42 8.36 6.12
CA LYS A 23 1.84 8.00 6.17
C LYS A 23 2.16 6.66 5.49
N VAL A 24 1.26 5.67 5.55
CA VAL A 24 1.48 4.38 4.89
C VAL A 24 1.38 4.55 3.38
N VAL A 25 0.38 5.31 2.91
CA VAL A 25 0.19 5.63 1.48
C VAL A 25 1.39 6.40 0.93
N GLU A 26 1.82 7.48 1.58
CA GLU A 26 2.99 8.25 1.15
C GLU A 26 4.26 7.39 1.07
N ARG A 27 4.41 6.41 1.97
CA ARG A 27 5.56 5.51 1.96
C ARG A 27 5.50 4.49 0.83
N LEU A 28 4.32 3.98 0.51
CA LEU A 28 4.12 3.14 -0.67
C LEU A 28 4.47 3.91 -1.95
N GLU A 29 4.13 5.20 -2.04
CA GLU A 29 4.50 6.05 -3.17
C GLU A 29 6.02 6.26 -3.27
N GLN A 30 6.69 6.43 -2.13
CA GLN A 30 8.15 6.50 -2.07
C GLN A 30 8.85 5.19 -2.46
N MET A 31 8.19 4.04 -2.26
CA MET A 31 8.66 2.74 -2.77
C MET A 31 8.47 2.59 -4.29
N GLY A 32 7.69 3.48 -4.92
CA GLY A 32 7.37 3.42 -6.33
C GLY A 32 6.04 2.76 -6.65
N PHE A 33 5.22 2.43 -5.64
CA PHE A 33 3.85 1.97 -5.90
C PHE A 33 2.99 3.13 -6.39
N SER A 34 2.49 2.99 -7.61
CA SER A 34 1.67 4.03 -8.28
C SER A 34 0.21 3.61 -8.50
N SER A 35 -0.15 2.35 -8.21
CA SER A 35 -1.48 1.83 -8.49
C SER A 35 -1.82 0.64 -7.59
N LEU A 36 -3.12 0.43 -7.31
CA LEU A 36 -3.59 -0.71 -6.50
C LEU A 36 -3.18 -2.05 -7.11
N ARG A 37 -3.05 -2.14 -8.44
CA ARG A 37 -2.64 -3.37 -9.12
C ARG A 37 -1.20 -3.79 -8.83
N GLN A 38 -0.27 -2.84 -8.75
CA GLN A 38 1.09 -3.13 -8.29
C GLN A 38 1.11 -3.52 -6.82
N LEU A 39 0.27 -2.88 -6.00
CA LEU A 39 0.17 -3.19 -4.58
C LEU A 39 -0.42 -4.59 -4.35
N ALA A 40 -1.41 -4.98 -5.15
CA ALA A 40 -2.07 -6.28 -5.09
C ALA A 40 -1.17 -7.43 -5.58
N ASP A 41 -0.26 -7.14 -6.51
CA ASP A 41 0.75 -8.09 -7.00
C ASP A 41 1.94 -8.22 -6.04
N ALA A 42 2.14 -7.23 -5.16
CA ALA A 42 3.24 -7.20 -4.23
C ALA A 42 2.98 -7.98 -2.93
N ASP A 43 4.03 -8.60 -2.42
CA ASP A 43 4.00 -9.34 -1.18
C ASP A 43 4.08 -8.42 0.06
N ALA A 44 3.23 -8.67 1.05
CA ALA A 44 3.24 -7.94 2.32
C ALA A 44 4.63 -7.96 2.98
N ARG A 45 5.34 -9.09 2.88
CA ARG A 45 6.68 -9.27 3.42
C ARG A 45 7.71 -8.39 2.72
N ASP A 46 7.65 -8.30 1.40
CA ASP A 46 8.54 -7.45 0.61
C ASP A 46 8.29 -5.98 0.87
N ILE A 47 7.02 -5.54 0.92
CA ILE A 47 6.66 -4.16 1.28
C ILE A 47 7.16 -3.80 2.68
N LEU A 48 7.01 -4.70 3.65
CA LEU A 48 7.51 -4.47 5.01
C LEU A 48 9.04 -4.40 5.07
N ALA A 49 9.73 -5.23 4.28
CA ALA A 49 11.19 -5.19 4.17
C ALA A 49 11.68 -3.91 3.51
N GLN A 50 11.06 -3.51 2.39
CA GLN A 50 11.35 -2.26 1.68
C GLN A 50 11.04 -1.04 2.56
N GLY A 51 9.92 -1.05 3.27
CA GLY A 51 9.55 0.02 4.21
C GLY A 51 10.50 0.17 5.38
N ALA A 52 11.00 -0.94 5.93
CA ALA A 52 12.03 -0.90 6.95
C ALA A 52 13.34 -0.29 6.42
N ALA A 53 13.75 -0.67 5.20
CA ALA A 53 14.94 -0.13 4.55
C ALA A 53 14.80 1.37 4.23
N LEU A 54 13.66 1.80 3.70
CA LEU A 54 13.36 3.21 3.35
C LEU A 54 13.20 4.11 4.58
N SER A 55 12.55 3.62 5.63
CA SER A 55 12.36 4.40 6.86
C SER A 55 13.62 4.44 7.73
N GLY A 56 14.67 3.67 7.39
CA GLY A 56 15.87 3.50 8.22
C GLY A 56 15.56 2.98 9.63
N SER A 57 14.39 2.34 9.81
CA SER A 57 13.84 1.99 11.11
C SER A 57 13.11 0.66 11.03
N SER A 58 13.35 -0.22 12.00
CA SER A 58 12.68 -1.53 12.08
C SER A 58 11.19 -1.44 12.42
N CYS A 59 10.66 -0.23 12.67
CA CYS A 59 9.27 -0.01 13.07
C CYS A 59 8.27 -0.60 12.06
N TRP A 60 8.59 -0.65 10.77
CA TRP A 60 7.72 -1.29 9.79
C TRP A 60 7.71 -2.81 9.89
N LYS A 61 8.87 -3.45 9.93
CA LYS A 61 8.98 -4.92 9.96
C LYS A 61 8.63 -5.54 11.32
N ASN A 62 8.86 -4.81 12.42
CA ASN A 62 8.64 -5.30 13.79
C ASN A 62 7.33 -4.82 14.41
N SER A 63 6.63 -3.85 13.82
CA SER A 63 5.35 -3.39 14.36
C SER A 63 4.19 -4.28 13.86
N PRO A 64 3.41 -4.89 14.76
CA PRO A 64 2.21 -5.62 14.36
C PRO A 64 1.18 -4.71 13.68
N GLN A 65 1.18 -3.41 13.99
CA GLN A 65 0.30 -2.43 13.34
C GLN A 65 0.70 -2.18 11.88
N ALA A 66 1.99 -2.07 11.59
CA ALA A 66 2.47 -1.88 10.22
C ALA A 66 2.18 -3.11 9.37
N LYS A 67 2.39 -4.31 9.92
CA LYS A 67 2.06 -5.57 9.25
C LYS A 67 0.56 -5.65 8.92
N ALA A 68 -0.30 -5.40 9.90
CA ALA A 68 -1.75 -5.39 9.70
C ALA A 68 -2.19 -4.33 8.67
N ALA A 69 -1.58 -3.15 8.68
CA ALA A 69 -1.87 -2.09 7.71
C ALA A 69 -1.49 -2.50 6.28
N VAL A 70 -0.31 -3.08 6.08
CA VAL A 70 0.14 -3.55 4.76
C VAL A 70 -0.73 -4.69 4.25
N GLU A 71 -1.01 -5.70 5.08
CA GLU A 71 -1.89 -6.82 4.71
C GLU A 71 -3.31 -6.34 4.35
N ALA A 72 -3.85 -5.40 5.11
CA ALA A 72 -5.16 -4.81 4.83
C ALA A 72 -5.15 -3.94 3.56
N ALA A 73 -4.07 -3.21 3.30
CA ALA A 73 -3.89 -2.42 2.09
C ALA A 73 -3.84 -3.30 0.83
N ILE A 74 -3.07 -4.40 0.86
CA ILE A 74 -3.01 -5.38 -0.24
C ILE A 74 -4.36 -6.04 -0.43
N SER A 75 -5.03 -6.44 0.66
CA SER A 75 -6.37 -7.05 0.57
C SER A 75 -7.39 -6.11 -0.06
N ALA A 76 -7.39 -4.83 0.33
CA ALA A 76 -8.25 -3.82 -0.27
C ALA A 76 -7.90 -3.58 -1.74
N ALA A 77 -6.60 -3.59 -2.08
CA ALA A 77 -6.13 -3.47 -3.44
C ALA A 77 -6.59 -4.64 -4.30
N LEU A 78 -6.44 -5.89 -3.84
CA LEU A 78 -6.92 -7.12 -4.47
C LEU A 78 -8.42 -7.04 -4.76
N THR A 79 -9.23 -6.70 -3.75
CA THR A 79 -10.68 -6.51 -3.92
C THR A 79 -11.01 -5.41 -4.92
N ALA A 80 -10.26 -4.30 -4.92
CA ALA A 80 -10.48 -3.20 -5.83
C ALA A 80 -10.07 -3.52 -7.29
N VAL A 81 -9.03 -4.34 -7.50
CA VAL A 81 -8.61 -4.75 -8.86
C VAL A 81 -9.48 -5.87 -9.41
N ASP A 82 -9.94 -6.78 -8.55
CA ASP A 82 -10.93 -7.81 -8.90
C ASP A 82 -12.29 -7.17 -9.24
N GLY A 83 -12.74 -6.21 -8.41
CA GLY A 83 -13.97 -5.47 -8.62
C GLY A 83 -13.96 -4.50 -9.81
N LYS A 84 -12.78 -4.08 -10.31
CA LYS A 84 -12.66 -3.22 -11.50
C LYS A 84 -12.76 -3.96 -12.84
N ALA A 85 -12.99 -5.28 -12.86
CA ALA A 85 -13.27 -6.02 -14.09
C ALA A 85 -14.68 -5.77 -14.66
N THR A 86 -15.55 -5.05 -13.97
CA THR A 86 -16.94 -4.85 -14.43
C THR A 86 -17.40 -3.40 -14.25
N ASN A 87 -17.05 -2.52 -15.20
CA ASN A 87 -18.03 -1.53 -15.65
C ASN A 87 -17.71 -1.12 -17.09
N LYS A 88 -18.45 -1.71 -18.03
CA LYS A 88 -18.56 -1.30 -19.43
C LYS A 88 -19.90 -0.62 -19.61
#